data_AF-A0A2V5TII0-F1
#
_entry.id   AF-A0A2V5TII0-F1
#
_cell.length_a   1.000
_cell.length_b   1.000
_cell.length_c   1.000
_cell.angle_alpha   90.00
_cell.angle_beta   90.00
_cell.angle_gamma   90.00
#
_symmetry.space_group_name_H-M   'P 1'
#
loop_
_entity.id
_entity.type
_entity.pdbx_description
1 polymer ?
#
loop_
_entity_poly.entity_id
_entity_poly.type
_entity_poly.pdbx_seq_one_letter_code
_entity_poly.pdbx_strand_id
1 'polypeptide(L)' 'MLTEGYNFAVSASEIIKELPKLSEAERRAVREGLLEIANQDSDVSLCNQAALAGALMLDRMEDEDARRQSG' A
#
# COMPACT_ATOMS: atom_id res chain seq x y z
N MET A 1 10.88 22.19 23.97
CA MET A 1 9.54 21.92 23.44
C MET A 1 9.26 20.45 23.74
N LEU A 2 8.28 20.19 24.60
CA LEU A 2 8.00 18.88 25.18
C LEU A 2 7.38 17.97 24.12
N THR A 3 8.08 16.92 23.68
CA THR A 3 7.45 15.78 22.99
C THR A 3 6.97 14.79 24.05
N GLU A 4 6.10 15.26 24.93
CA GLU A 4 5.33 14.39 25.81
C GLU A 4 4.25 13.71 24.96
N GLY A 5 4.30 12.38 24.86
CA GLY A 5 3.11 11.57 24.60
C GLY A 5 3.07 10.64 23.38
N TYR A 6 4.13 10.50 22.58
CA TYR A 6 4.15 9.42 21.58
C TYR A 6 4.56 8.09 22.23
N ASN A 7 3.56 7.33 22.66
CA ASN A 7 3.74 5.95 23.09
C ASN A 7 4.14 5.10 21.86
N PHE A 8 5.44 5.05 21.56
CA PHE A 8 6.06 4.25 20.50
C PHE A 8 5.93 2.72 20.73
N ALA A 9 5.24 2.30 21.80
CA ALA A 9 5.20 0.92 22.29
C ALA A 9 4.08 0.07 21.68
N VAL A 10 3.65 0.36 20.45
CA VAL A 10 3.03 -0.65 19.60
C VAL A 10 3.93 -0.77 18.38
N SER A 11 4.78 -1.79 18.37
CA SER A 11 5.70 -2.00 17.26
C SER A 11 4.88 -2.12 15.96
N ALA A 12 5.40 -1.62 14.84
CA ALA A 12 4.76 -1.83 13.52
C ALA A 12 4.43 -3.33 13.29
N SER A 13 5.26 -4.23 13.84
CA SER A 13 5.03 -5.67 13.81
C SER A 13 3.85 -6.15 14.68
N GLU A 14 3.53 -5.47 15.78
CA GLU A 14 2.34 -5.77 16.60
C GLU A 14 1.08 -5.28 15.91
N ILE A 15 1.10 -4.08 15.32
CA ILE A 15 -0.01 -3.57 14.51
C ILE A 15 -0.32 -4.56 13.38
N ILE A 16 0.70 -5.02 12.64
CA ILE A 16 0.53 -5.99 11.55
C ILE A 16 -0.06 -7.32 12.05
N LYS A 17 0.26 -7.76 13.27
CA LYS A 17 -0.29 -8.99 13.87
C LYS A 17 -1.76 -8.87 14.29
N GLU A 18 -2.22 -7.67 14.62
CA GLU A 18 -3.61 -7.44 15.02
C GLU A 18 -4.54 -7.21 13.82
N LEU A 19 -4.06 -6.70 12.69
CA LEU A 19 -4.88 -6.45 11.49
C LEU A 19 -5.70 -7.67 11.00
N PRO A 20 -5.17 -8.91 10.98
CA PRO A 20 -5.95 -10.08 10.60
C PRO A 20 -7.10 -10.42 11.57
N LYS A 21 -7.05 -9.94 12.82
CA LYS A 21 -8.07 -10.23 13.84
C LYS A 21 -9.30 -9.32 13.75
N LEU A 22 -9.17 -8.20 13.04
CA LEU A 22 -10.28 -7.29 12.77
C LEU A 22 -11.33 -7.94 11.85
N SER A 23 -12.56 -7.45 11.92
CA SER A 23 -13.57 -7.76 10.91
C SER A 23 -13.18 -7.17 9.55
N GLU A 24 -13.83 -7.63 8.47
CA GLU A 24 -13.59 -7.07 7.14
C GLU A 24 -13.91 -5.57 7.08
N ALA A 25 -15.01 -5.14 7.73
CA ALA A 25 -15.40 -3.74 7.78
C ALA A 25 -14.37 -2.88 8.51
N GLU A 26 -13.83 -3.37 9.63
CA GLU A 26 -12.79 -2.67 10.38
C GLU A 26 -11.47 -2.61 9.60
N ARG A 27 -11.05 -3.73 8.96
CA ARG A 27 -9.89 -3.71 8.07
C ARG A 27 -10.07 -2.74 6.90
N ARG A 28 -11.26 -2.67 6.33
CA ARG A 28 -11.61 -1.75 5.25
C ARG A 28 -11.41 -0.31 5.70
N ALA A 29 -11.96 0.06 6.85
CA ALA A 29 -11.84 1.40 7.42
C ALA A 29 -10.38 1.76 7.72
N VAL A 30 -9.60 0.83 8.30
CA VAL A 30 -8.17 1.04 8.55
C VAL A 30 -7.41 1.25 7.23
N ARG A 31 -7.68 0.44 6.20
CA ARG A 31 -7.05 0.60 4.89
C ARG A 31 -7.39 1.94 4.25
N GLU A 32 -8.63 2.40 4.35
CA GLU A 32 -9.06 3.69 3.81
C GLU A 32 -8.33 4.86 4.49
N GLY A 33 -8.24 4.84 5.83
CA GLY A 33 -7.47 5.86 6.56
C GLY A 33 -5.97 5.82 6.23
N LEU A 34 -5.37 4.64 6.10
CA LEU A 34 -3.96 4.51 5.71
C LEU A 34 -3.71 5.05 4.29
N LEU A 35 -4.62 4.79 3.35
CA LEU A 35 -4.53 5.33 1.99
C LEU A 35 -4.67 6.85 1.97
N GLU A 36 -5.56 7.42 2.77
CA GLU A 36 -5.72 8.86 2.87
C GLU A 36 -4.43 9.53 3.38
N ILE A 37 -3.82 8.98 4.42
CA ILE A 37 -2.53 9.46 4.96
C ILE A 37 -1.41 9.29 3.92
N ALA A 38 -1.34 8.14 3.27
CA ALA A 38 -0.34 7.86 2.23
C ALA A 38 -0.44 8.83 1.04
N ASN A 39 -1.65 9.26 0.69
CA ASN A 39 -1.87 10.20 -0.40
C ASN A 39 -1.52 11.65 -0.05
N GLN A 40 -1.46 11.99 1.24
CA GLN A 40 -1.01 13.31 1.71
C GLN A 40 0.52 13.45 1.69
N ASP A 41 1.24 12.31 1.72
CA ASP A 41 2.69 12.26 1.64
C ASP A 41 3.15 12.17 0.17
N SER A 42 3.93 13.15 -0.28
CA SER A 42 4.38 13.24 -1.67
C SER A 42 5.28 12.08 -2.08
N ASP A 43 6.12 11.59 -1.18
CA ASP A 43 7.09 10.54 -1.48
C ASP A 43 6.39 9.18 -1.59
N VAL A 44 5.41 8.94 -0.71
CA VAL A 44 4.57 7.74 -0.77
C VAL A 44 3.67 7.75 -2.01
N SER A 45 3.10 8.90 -2.36
CA SER A 45 2.31 9.07 -3.58
C SER A 45 3.14 8.79 -4.85
N LEU A 46 4.37 9.30 -4.92
CA LEU A 46 5.29 9.04 -6.03
C LEU A 46 5.68 7.55 -6.10
N CYS A 47 5.93 6.91 -4.96
CA CYS A 47 6.22 5.48 -4.88
C CYS A 47 5.05 4.65 -5.43
N ASN A 48 3.81 4.94 -5.01
CA ASN A 48 2.61 4.27 -5.50
C ASN A 48 2.43 4.44 -7.01
N GLN A 49 2.66 5.64 -7.55
CA GLN A 49 2.57 5.89 -8.99
C GLN A 49 3.63 5.13 -9.77
N ALA A 50 4.87 5.08 -9.28
CA ALA A 50 5.95 4.34 -9.92
C ALA A 50 5.68 2.83 -9.92
N ALA A 51 5.20 2.28 -8.79
CA ALA A 51 4.82 0.87 -8.69
C ALA A 51 3.69 0.51 -9.67
N LEU A 52 2.64 1.34 -9.74
CA LEU A 52 1.53 1.14 -10.67
C LEU A 52 2.00 1.22 -12.14
N ALA A 53 2.83 2.21 -12.48
CA ALA A 53 3.37 2.36 -13.82
C ALA A 53 4.20 1.13 -14.23
N GLY A 54 5.00 0.59 -13.30
CA GLY A 54 5.75 -0.65 -13.49
C GLY A 54 4.84 -1.85 -13.76
N ALA A 55 3.81 -2.04 -12.93
CA ALA A 55 2.84 -3.13 -13.12
C ALA A 55 2.15 -3.07 -14.50
N LEU A 56 1.66 -1.89 -14.89
CA LEU A 56 1.02 -1.68 -16.20
C LEU A 56 1.98 -1.84 -17.39
N MET A 57 3.27 -1.68 -17.18
CA MET A 57 4.28 -1.96 -18.21
C MET A 57 4.48 -3.46 -18.36
N LEU A 58 4.56 -4.19 -17.25
CA LEU A 58 4.68 -5.65 -17.24
C LEU A 58 3.46 -6.31 -17.91
N ASP A 59 2.25 -5.90 -17.55
CA ASP A 59 1.02 -6.42 -18.16
C ASP A 59 1.02 -6.24 -19.70
N ARG A 60 1.48 -5.07 -20.18
CA ARG A 60 1.60 -4.79 -21.61
C ARG A 60 2.63 -5.68 -22.29
N MET A 61 3.76 -5.95 -21.64
CA MET A 61 4.80 -6.83 -22.18
C MET A 61 4.30 -8.27 -22.29
N GLU A 62 3.59 -8.77 -21.28
CA GLU A 62 2.97 -10.10 -21.30
C GLU A 62 1.94 -10.24 -22.43
N ASP A 63 1.09 -9.23 -22.62
CA ASP A 63 0.12 -9.18 -23.72
C ASP A 63 0.80 -9.19 -25.10
N GLU A 64 1.90 -8.45 -25.25
CA GLU A 64 2.66 -8.43 -26.51
C GLU A 64 3.32 -9.79 -26.80
N ASP A 65 3.92 -10.42 -25.79
CA ASP A 65 4.54 -11.74 -25.94
C ASP A 65 3.50 -12.81 -26.24
N ALA A 66 2.33 -12.76 -25.61
CA ALA A 66 1.21 -13.66 -25.92
C ALA A 66 0.76 -13.54 -27.38
N ARG A 67 0.73 -12.32 -27.93
CA ARG A 67 0.41 -12.09 -29.35
C ARG A 67 1.50 -12.63 -30.29
N ARG A 68 2.77 -12.47 -29.93
CA ARG A 68 3.91 -12.98 -30.71
C ARG A 68 3.96 -14.51 -30.77
N GLN A 69 3.48 -15.19 -29.73
CA GLN A 69 3.44 -16.66 -29.68
C GLN A 69 2.21 -17.27 -30.37
N SER A 70 1.18 -16.46 -30.62
CA SER A 70 -0.10 -16.90 -31.21
C SER A 70 -0.19 -16.70 -32.74
N GLY A 71 0.84 -16.15 -33.38
CA GLY A 71 0.93 -15.94 -34.83
C GLY A 71 2.06 -16.74 -35.45
#